data_AF-A0A4Y4D3J1-F1
#
_entry.id   AF-A0A4Y4D3J1-F1
#
_cell.length_a   1.000
_cell.length_b   1.000
_cell.length_c   1.000
_cell.angle_alpha   90.00
_cell.angle_beta   90.00
_cell.angle_gamma   90.00
#
_symmetry.space_group_name_H-M   'P 1'
#
loop_
_entity.id
_entity.type
_entity.pdbx_description
1 polymer ?
#
loop_
_entity_poly.entity_id
_entity_poly.type
_entity_poly.pdbx_seq_one_letter_code
_entity_poly.pdbx_strand_id
1 'polypeptide(L)'
;MERVGITQTSARSGAESQDGGTTTSRADTTAAAGIALEQGSELASGLKASSGEAHAGRGEVVLSQTLAEDMHVSVGDTVSMGGKALKAAGVVENEYYSHVPVAWLSIDDFPAVAHTTPDEQATALALTSKDYPQDLPGDTDTVAMSTKDAFAALPAYESERGSLLMMQGFLYGISALVVVSFLTVWTIQRTRDIAVLRALGADRGYVVRDSIVQAAIVLALGVLVGGGLGLLGGLLAGSAVPFQLSVMSVGLPVLGVLVLGLLGSLLAVRRVSTVDPMIALGGN
;
A
#
# COMPACT_ATOMS: atom_id res chain seq x y z
N MET A 1 -20.07 15.79 13.70
CA MET A 1 -20.26 14.34 13.55
C MET A 1 -21.18 14.17 12.38
N GLU A 2 -20.82 13.35 11.43
CA GLU A 2 -21.54 13.18 10.17
C GLU A 2 -21.77 11.70 9.90
N ARG A 3 -22.90 11.35 9.30
CA ARG A 3 -23.20 9.99 8.87
C ARG A 3 -22.51 9.67 7.56
N VAL A 4 -21.95 8.45 7.48
CA VAL A 4 -21.32 7.94 6.27
C VAL A 4 -21.91 6.57 5.95
N GLY A 5 -22.46 6.45 4.75
CA GLY A 5 -22.92 5.17 4.21
C GLY A 5 -21.85 4.59 3.30
N ILE A 6 -21.48 3.32 3.50
CA ILE A 6 -20.54 2.61 2.65
C ILE A 6 -21.16 1.28 2.26
N THR A 7 -21.27 1.01 0.96
CA THR A 7 -21.76 -0.26 0.43
C THR A 7 -21.00 -0.65 -0.83
N GLN A 8 -20.86 -1.95 -1.08
CA GLN A 8 -20.36 -2.48 -2.34
C GLN A 8 -21.51 -3.12 -3.09
N THR A 9 -21.71 -2.71 -4.34
CA THR A 9 -22.82 -3.17 -5.17
C THR A 9 -22.43 -3.13 -6.64
N SER A 10 -23.32 -3.56 -7.53
CA SER A 10 -23.14 -3.35 -8.96
C SER A 10 -23.74 -2.00 -9.38
N ALA A 11 -23.03 -1.31 -10.27
CA ALA A 11 -23.52 -0.17 -11.02
C ALA A 11 -23.73 -0.60 -12.48
N ARG A 12 -24.84 -0.17 -13.10
CA ARG A 12 -25.17 -0.47 -14.49
C ARG A 12 -25.65 0.77 -15.22
N SER A 13 -25.34 0.88 -16.51
CA SER A 13 -25.84 1.96 -17.34
C SER A 13 -27.32 1.74 -17.70
N GLY A 14 -28.12 2.79 -17.61
CA GLY A 14 -29.56 2.76 -17.87
C GLY A 14 -30.43 2.46 -16.64
N ALA A 15 -31.75 2.65 -16.81
CA ALA A 15 -32.75 2.32 -15.81
C ALA A 15 -33.14 0.84 -15.90
N GLU A 16 -33.46 0.21 -14.77
CA GLU A 16 -34.11 -1.11 -14.76
C GLU A 16 -35.49 -0.98 -15.39
N SER A 17 -35.75 -1.67 -16.51
CA SER A 17 -37.13 -1.76 -17.01
C SER A 17 -37.90 -2.71 -16.09
N GLN A 18 -38.83 -2.16 -15.31
CA GLN A 18 -39.75 -2.95 -14.50
C GLN A 18 -40.81 -3.68 -15.35
N ASP A 19 -40.86 -3.41 -16.65
CA ASP A 19 -41.66 -4.14 -17.63
C ASP A 19 -40.78 -5.10 -18.44
N GLY A 20 -41.22 -6.34 -18.60
CA GLY A 20 -40.57 -7.43 -19.36
C GLY A 20 -40.50 -7.22 -20.89
N GLY A 21 -40.32 -5.98 -21.34
CA GLY A 21 -40.11 -5.60 -22.73
C GLY A 21 -38.63 -5.61 -23.09
N THR A 22 -38.25 -6.54 -23.96
CA THR A 22 -36.91 -6.72 -24.52
C THR A 22 -36.48 -5.51 -25.35
N THR A 23 -35.89 -4.50 -24.71
CA THR A 23 -34.95 -3.58 -25.35
C THR A 23 -33.61 -3.71 -24.63
N THR A 24 -32.83 -4.71 -25.06
CA THR A 24 -31.45 -4.92 -24.64
C THR A 24 -30.57 -3.81 -25.23
N SER A 25 -30.61 -2.63 -24.62
CA SER A 25 -29.39 -1.84 -24.52
C SER A 25 -28.43 -2.70 -23.71
N ARG A 26 -27.23 -2.95 -24.22
CA ARG A 26 -26.19 -3.69 -23.50
C ARG A 26 -25.78 -2.79 -22.32
N ALA A 27 -26.45 -2.95 -21.18
CA ALA A 27 -26.12 -2.25 -19.96
C ALA A 27 -24.77 -2.80 -19.48
N ASP A 28 -23.74 -1.98 -19.60
CA ASP A 28 -22.42 -2.30 -19.06
C ASP A 28 -22.53 -2.27 -17.53
N THR A 29 -22.25 -3.42 -16.91
CA THR A 29 -22.37 -3.61 -15.46
C THR A 29 -20.99 -3.77 -14.86
N THR A 30 -20.68 -2.92 -13.89
CA THR A 30 -19.37 -2.85 -13.23
C THR A 30 -19.57 -2.88 -11.71
N ALA A 31 -18.62 -3.46 -10.97
CA ALA A 31 -18.63 -3.38 -9.52
C ALA A 31 -18.33 -1.94 -9.09
N ALA A 32 -19.07 -1.41 -8.11
CA ALA A 32 -18.88 -0.07 -7.58
C ALA A 32 -18.98 -0.06 -6.05
N ALA A 33 -18.23 0.83 -5.41
CA ALA A 33 -18.40 1.15 -4.01
C ALA A 33 -19.21 2.45 -3.88
N GLY A 34 -20.41 2.37 -3.32
CA GLY A 34 -21.22 3.54 -3.00
C GLY A 34 -20.78 4.16 -1.69
N ILE A 35 -20.24 5.38 -1.74
CA ILE A 35 -19.95 6.21 -0.56
C ILE A 35 -20.98 7.32 -0.48
N ALA A 36 -21.81 7.29 0.55
CA ALA A 36 -22.90 8.22 0.77
C ALA A 36 -22.58 9.21 1.88
N LEU A 37 -22.75 10.50 1.60
CA LEU A 37 -22.41 11.61 2.50
C LEU A 37 -23.62 12.53 2.75
N GLU A 38 -23.55 13.31 3.83
CA GLU A 38 -24.54 14.35 4.09
C GLU A 38 -24.34 15.53 3.12
N GLN A 39 -25.44 16.25 2.81
CA GLN A 39 -25.32 17.47 2.03
C GLN A 39 -24.46 18.50 2.77
N GLY A 40 -23.46 19.05 2.07
CA GLY A 40 -22.52 20.01 2.66
C GLY A 40 -21.42 19.36 3.52
N SER A 41 -21.24 18.05 3.43
CA SER A 41 -20.12 17.34 4.06
C SER A 41 -18.77 17.98 3.76
N GLU A 42 -17.94 18.14 4.78
CA GLU A 42 -16.54 18.54 4.59
C GLU A 42 -15.61 17.36 4.30
N LEU A 43 -16.08 16.11 4.48
CA LEU A 43 -15.27 14.89 4.34
C LEU A 43 -14.73 14.69 2.92
N ALA A 44 -15.46 15.19 1.92
CA ALA A 44 -15.10 15.12 0.51
C ALA A 44 -14.94 16.51 -0.13
N SER A 45 -14.54 17.51 0.66
CA SER A 45 -14.35 18.90 0.19
C SER A 45 -13.23 19.04 -0.86
N GLY A 46 -12.32 18.07 -0.95
CA GLY A 46 -11.24 18.04 -1.94
C GLY A 46 -11.61 17.46 -3.31
N LEU A 47 -12.82 16.90 -3.48
CA LEU A 47 -13.24 16.31 -4.75
C LEU A 47 -13.28 17.37 -5.85
N LYS A 48 -12.57 17.09 -6.95
CA LYS A 48 -12.59 17.91 -8.14
C LYS A 48 -13.41 17.24 -9.22
N ALA A 49 -14.48 17.92 -9.64
CA ALA A 49 -15.26 17.49 -10.79
C ALA A 49 -14.45 17.72 -12.07
N SER A 50 -14.25 16.63 -12.82
CA SER A 50 -13.80 16.69 -14.21
C SER A 50 -14.93 17.13 -15.14
N SER A 51 -16.18 16.81 -14.79
CA SER A 51 -17.39 17.29 -15.45
C SER A 51 -18.57 17.28 -14.47
N GLY A 52 -19.54 18.20 -14.66
CA GLY A 52 -20.73 18.28 -13.81
C GLY A 52 -20.45 18.73 -12.38
N GLU A 53 -21.20 18.18 -11.43
CA GLU A 53 -21.10 18.49 -9.99
C GLU A 53 -20.11 17.56 -9.26
N ALA A 54 -19.45 18.08 -8.21
CA ALA A 54 -18.49 17.30 -7.41
C ALA A 54 -19.16 16.50 -6.28
N HIS A 55 -20.39 16.86 -5.91
CA HIS A 55 -21.14 16.26 -4.82
C HIS A 55 -22.51 15.84 -5.32
N ALA A 56 -22.97 14.66 -4.93
CA ALA A 56 -24.25 14.14 -5.35
C ALA A 56 -25.40 14.70 -4.50
N GLY A 57 -26.43 15.25 -5.15
CA GLY A 57 -27.71 15.53 -4.53
C GLY A 57 -28.55 14.27 -4.31
N ARG A 58 -29.77 14.47 -3.80
CA ARG A 58 -30.74 13.38 -3.64
C ARG A 58 -31.25 12.91 -5.01
N GLY A 59 -31.22 11.60 -5.25
CA GLY A 59 -31.55 10.97 -6.52
C GLY A 59 -30.43 11.05 -7.55
N GLU A 60 -29.24 11.50 -7.14
CA GLU A 60 -28.09 11.70 -8.02
C GLU A 60 -26.91 10.82 -7.60
N VAL A 61 -25.99 10.63 -8.53
CA VAL A 61 -24.72 9.95 -8.32
C VAL A 61 -23.59 10.72 -9.00
N VAL A 62 -22.47 10.85 -8.31
CA VAL A 62 -21.23 11.38 -8.88
C VAL A 62 -20.26 10.22 -9.05
N LEU A 63 -19.85 9.96 -10.29
CA LEU A 63 -19.07 8.77 -10.66
C LEU A 63 -17.57 9.10 -10.63
N SER A 64 -16.74 8.11 -10.33
CA SER A 64 -15.32 8.17 -10.66
C SER A 64 -15.12 8.06 -12.19
N GLN A 65 -14.02 8.62 -12.71
CA GLN A 65 -13.68 8.54 -14.14
C GLN A 65 -13.70 7.10 -14.68
N THR A 66 -13.07 6.16 -13.98
CA THR A 66 -13.05 4.74 -14.37
C THR A 66 -14.46 4.17 -14.47
N LEU A 67 -15.35 4.49 -13.53
CA LEU A 67 -16.71 3.98 -13.54
C LEU A 67 -17.53 4.58 -14.69
N ALA A 68 -17.36 5.87 -14.98
CA ALA A 68 -18.00 6.54 -16.11
C ALA A 68 -17.51 5.98 -17.46
N GLU A 69 -16.21 5.73 -17.60
CA GLU A 69 -15.59 5.14 -18.80
C GLU A 69 -16.04 3.69 -19.01
N ASP A 70 -15.94 2.84 -17.99
CA ASP A 70 -16.30 1.42 -18.06
C ASP A 70 -17.77 1.21 -18.42
N MET A 71 -18.64 2.12 -17.96
CA MET A 71 -20.08 2.06 -18.20
C MET A 71 -20.54 2.85 -19.42
N HIS A 72 -19.63 3.59 -20.07
CA HIS A 72 -19.91 4.54 -21.16
C HIS A 72 -20.99 5.57 -20.82
N VAL A 73 -20.95 6.10 -19.60
CA VAL A 73 -21.95 7.01 -19.03
C VAL A 73 -21.42 8.45 -19.01
N SER A 74 -22.26 9.40 -19.39
CA SER A 74 -21.99 10.84 -19.31
C SER A 74 -22.87 11.53 -18.27
N VAL A 75 -22.50 12.76 -17.90
CA VAL A 75 -23.33 13.59 -17.02
C VAL A 75 -24.71 13.80 -17.64
N GLY A 76 -25.76 13.52 -16.86
CA GLY A 76 -27.16 13.57 -17.25
C GLY A 76 -27.80 12.21 -17.50
N ASP A 77 -27.02 11.17 -17.74
CA ASP A 77 -27.52 9.81 -17.96
C ASP A 77 -28.04 9.17 -16.66
N THR A 78 -28.85 8.12 -16.81
CA THR A 78 -29.33 7.33 -15.69
C THR A 78 -28.39 6.15 -15.42
N VAL A 79 -27.97 6.02 -14.18
CA VAL A 79 -27.21 4.89 -13.65
C VAL A 79 -28.08 4.17 -12.64
N SER A 80 -28.13 2.85 -12.71
CA SER A 80 -28.75 2.08 -11.65
C SER A 80 -27.69 1.46 -10.75
N MET A 81 -27.83 1.68 -9.44
CA MET A 81 -26.90 1.18 -8.43
C MET A 81 -27.69 0.56 -7.27
N GLY A 82 -27.40 -0.70 -6.92
CA GLY A 82 -28.22 -1.44 -5.95
C GLY A 82 -29.71 -1.48 -6.32
N GLY A 83 -30.03 -1.57 -7.62
CA GLY A 83 -31.42 -1.55 -8.11
C GLY A 83 -32.09 -0.18 -8.16
N LYS A 84 -31.54 0.86 -7.51
CA LYS A 84 -32.08 2.22 -7.56
C LYS A 84 -31.58 2.98 -8.78
N ALA A 85 -32.48 3.64 -9.51
CA ALA A 85 -32.12 4.55 -10.59
C ALA A 85 -31.70 5.92 -10.02
N LEU A 86 -30.52 6.38 -10.42
CA LEU A 86 -29.88 7.63 -10.02
C LEU A 86 -29.43 8.38 -11.28
N LYS A 87 -29.45 9.72 -11.24
CA LYS A 87 -28.96 10.55 -12.34
C LYS A 87 -27.47 10.87 -12.15
N ALA A 88 -26.66 10.67 -13.17
CA ALA A 88 -25.25 11.06 -13.15
C ALA A 88 -25.14 12.59 -13.10
N ALA A 89 -24.82 13.16 -11.94
CA ALA A 89 -24.68 14.60 -11.74
C ALA A 89 -23.29 15.12 -12.08
N GLY A 90 -22.27 14.26 -12.01
CA GLY A 90 -20.90 14.62 -12.33
C GLY A 90 -19.94 13.43 -12.36
N VAL A 91 -18.72 13.72 -12.80
CA VAL A 91 -17.59 12.78 -12.82
C VAL A 91 -16.40 13.41 -12.12
N VAL A 92 -15.85 12.73 -11.11
CA VAL A 92 -14.72 13.18 -10.29
C VAL A 92 -13.48 12.31 -10.50
N GLU A 93 -12.33 12.75 -9.97
CA GLU A 93 -11.10 11.95 -9.94
C GLU A 93 -11.32 10.56 -9.30
N ASN A 94 -10.53 9.57 -9.73
CA ASN A 94 -10.68 8.19 -9.29
C ASN A 94 -10.30 8.00 -7.82
N GLU A 95 -11.25 7.46 -7.06
CA GLU A 95 -11.05 6.95 -5.71
C GLU A 95 -11.47 5.48 -5.66
N TYR A 96 -10.84 4.70 -4.79
CA TYR A 96 -11.08 3.25 -4.69
C TYR A 96 -11.39 2.85 -3.26
N TYR A 97 -12.35 1.93 -3.11
CA TYR A 97 -12.64 1.24 -1.86
C TYR A 97 -12.50 -0.26 -2.07
N SER A 98 -11.47 -0.85 -1.46
CA SER A 98 -11.12 -2.27 -1.63
C SER A 98 -10.97 -2.68 -3.11
N HIS A 99 -10.22 -1.89 -3.89
CA HIS A 99 -9.96 -2.07 -5.33
C HIS A 99 -11.16 -1.90 -6.28
N VAL A 100 -12.29 -1.44 -5.75
CA VAL A 100 -13.49 -1.14 -6.55
C VAL A 100 -13.64 0.38 -6.68
N PRO A 101 -13.93 0.92 -7.88
CA PRO A 101 -14.10 2.35 -8.07
C PRO A 101 -15.26 2.89 -7.23
N VAL A 102 -15.07 4.08 -6.68
CA VAL A 102 -16.06 4.76 -5.83
C VAL A 102 -17.08 5.52 -6.69
N ALA A 103 -18.34 5.48 -6.26
CA ALA A 103 -19.42 6.36 -6.67
C ALA A 103 -19.95 7.09 -5.44
N TRP A 104 -20.11 8.40 -5.54
CA TRP A 104 -20.57 9.26 -4.46
C TRP A 104 -22.08 9.47 -4.52
N LEU A 105 -22.74 9.41 -3.36
CA LEU A 105 -24.19 9.43 -3.21
C LEU A 105 -24.60 10.41 -2.12
N SER A 106 -25.87 10.81 -2.12
CA SER A 106 -26.50 11.37 -0.94
C SER A 106 -26.78 10.29 0.10
N ILE A 107 -26.56 10.60 1.39
CA ILE A 107 -26.95 9.72 2.52
C ILE A 107 -28.45 9.35 2.48
N ASP A 108 -29.29 10.22 1.92
CA ASP A 108 -30.74 9.98 1.79
C ASP A 108 -31.05 8.80 0.84
N ASP A 109 -30.13 8.50 -0.08
CA ASP A 109 -30.28 7.43 -1.05
C ASP A 109 -29.62 6.13 -0.60
N PHE A 110 -28.76 6.18 0.42
CA PHE A 110 -27.99 5.03 0.91
C PHE A 110 -28.85 3.82 1.27
N PRO A 111 -29.94 3.93 2.06
CA PRO A 111 -30.69 2.73 2.45
C PRO A 111 -31.28 1.96 1.27
N ALA A 112 -31.70 2.70 0.24
CA ALA A 112 -32.27 2.10 -0.96
C ALA A 112 -31.20 1.40 -1.83
N VAL A 113 -29.97 1.93 -1.86
CA VAL A 113 -28.84 1.35 -2.62
C VAL A 113 -28.20 0.19 -1.87
N ALA A 114 -28.08 0.29 -0.55
CA ALA A 114 -27.46 -0.71 0.31
C ALA A 114 -28.43 -1.83 0.76
N HIS A 115 -29.72 -1.70 0.44
CA HIS A 115 -30.79 -2.59 0.89
C HIS A 115 -30.89 -2.71 2.42
N THR A 116 -30.65 -1.60 3.13
CA THR A 116 -30.77 -1.53 4.59
C THR A 116 -32.18 -1.10 5.00
N THR A 117 -32.49 -1.26 6.29
CA THR A 117 -33.76 -0.79 6.84
C THR A 117 -33.77 0.74 6.98
N PRO A 118 -34.94 1.39 7.03
CA PRO A 118 -35.04 2.84 7.26
C PRO A 118 -34.38 3.33 8.56
N ASP A 119 -34.19 2.44 9.53
CA ASP A 119 -33.52 2.73 10.81
C ASP A 119 -31.99 2.61 10.70
N GLU A 120 -31.47 1.95 9.67
CA GLU A 120 -30.06 1.72 9.39
C GLU A 120 -29.57 2.65 8.26
N GLN A 121 -29.38 3.92 8.62
CA GLN A 121 -29.13 5.00 7.65
C GLN A 121 -27.63 5.23 7.35
N ALA A 122 -26.73 4.56 8.06
CA ALA A 122 -25.29 4.73 7.91
C ALA A 122 -24.54 3.49 8.41
N THR A 123 -23.35 3.24 7.88
CA THR A 123 -22.45 2.17 8.34
C THR A 123 -21.31 2.70 9.19
N ALA A 124 -21.03 4.01 9.11
CA ALA A 124 -20.01 4.66 9.92
C ALA A 124 -20.43 6.08 10.32
N LEU A 125 -19.79 6.59 11.37
CA LEU A 125 -19.97 7.95 11.86
C LEU A 125 -18.60 8.65 11.85
N ALA A 126 -18.50 9.70 11.05
CA ALA A 126 -17.28 10.51 10.97
C ALA A 126 -17.30 11.59 12.06
N LEU A 127 -16.27 11.61 12.90
CA LEU A 127 -16.11 12.58 13.96
C LEU A 127 -14.89 13.46 13.71
N THR A 128 -15.11 14.75 13.43
CA THR A 128 -14.05 15.75 13.38
C THR A 128 -13.78 16.26 14.79
N SER A 129 -12.82 15.67 15.48
CA SER A 129 -12.38 16.09 16.81
C SER A 129 -10.89 15.77 17.02
N LYS A 130 -10.22 16.53 17.89
CA LYS A 130 -8.85 16.20 18.34
C LYS A 130 -8.83 15.04 19.33
N ASP A 131 -9.89 14.92 20.11
CA ASP A 131 -10.08 13.88 21.12
C ASP A 131 -11.41 13.17 20.85
N TYR A 132 -11.40 11.84 20.88
CA TYR A 132 -12.61 11.02 20.72
C TYR A 132 -12.71 10.01 21.88
N PRO A 133 -13.94 9.70 22.35
CA PRO A 133 -14.12 8.72 23.41
C PRO A 133 -13.73 7.33 22.89
N GLN A 134 -12.85 6.62 23.61
CA GLN A 134 -12.49 5.24 23.25
C GLN A 134 -13.60 4.24 23.60
N ASP A 135 -14.33 4.51 24.69
CA ASP A 135 -15.54 3.79 25.06
C ASP A 135 -16.76 4.63 24.70
N LEU A 136 -17.57 4.13 23.76
CA LEU A 136 -18.88 4.70 23.49
C LEU A 136 -19.89 4.17 24.52
N PRO A 137 -20.68 5.05 25.17
CA PRO A 137 -21.76 4.60 26.03
C PRO A 137 -22.91 4.01 25.19
N GLY A 138 -23.26 2.75 25.46
CA GLY A 138 -24.34 2.02 24.80
C GLY A 138 -23.94 0.61 24.40
N ASP A 139 -24.90 -0.33 24.40
CA ASP A 139 -24.70 -1.74 24.02
C ASP A 139 -24.77 -1.87 22.49
N THR A 140 -23.90 -1.15 21.77
CA THR A 140 -24.03 -0.90 20.32
C THR A 140 -22.88 -1.50 19.50
N ASP A 141 -21.98 -2.28 20.12
CA ASP A 141 -20.75 -2.85 19.52
C ASP A 141 -19.91 -1.85 18.70
N THR A 142 -20.15 -0.55 18.89
CA THR A 142 -19.59 0.52 18.08
C THR A 142 -18.23 0.90 18.66
N VAL A 143 -17.20 0.88 17.82
CA VAL A 143 -15.83 1.19 18.21
C VAL A 143 -15.42 2.51 17.58
N ALA A 144 -14.98 3.47 18.42
CA ALA A 144 -14.34 4.67 17.92
C ALA A 144 -12.85 4.42 17.67
N MET A 145 -12.37 4.80 16.49
CA MET A 145 -10.97 4.64 16.10
C MET A 145 -10.49 5.85 15.31
N SER A 146 -9.19 6.06 15.30
CA SER A 146 -8.58 7.09 14.47
C SER A 146 -8.67 6.70 12.99
N THR A 147 -8.57 7.68 12.08
CA THR A 147 -8.54 7.40 10.64
C THR A 147 -7.38 6.50 10.23
N LYS A 148 -6.26 6.57 10.96
CA LYS A 148 -5.10 5.72 10.72
C LYS A 148 -5.37 4.26 11.11
N ASP A 149 -6.05 4.05 12.24
CA ASP A 149 -6.34 2.70 12.74
C ASP A 149 -7.51 2.06 11.97
N ALA A 150 -8.43 2.87 11.43
CA ALA A 150 -9.52 2.41 10.58
C ALA A 150 -9.04 1.62 9.35
N PHE A 151 -7.86 1.94 8.79
CA PHE A 151 -7.28 1.14 7.71
C PHE A 151 -7.05 -0.32 8.13
N ALA A 152 -6.60 -0.57 9.35
CA ALA A 152 -6.37 -1.91 9.86
C ALA A 152 -7.68 -2.68 10.11
N ALA A 153 -8.82 -1.99 10.17
CA ALA A 153 -10.13 -2.62 10.25
C ALA A 153 -10.62 -3.16 8.90
N LEU A 154 -10.01 -2.77 7.77
CA LEU A 154 -10.33 -3.33 6.46
C LEU A 154 -9.65 -4.70 6.29
N PRO A 155 -10.39 -5.81 6.16
CA PRO A 155 -9.79 -7.14 6.07
C PRO A 155 -8.86 -7.30 4.85
N ALA A 156 -9.20 -6.67 3.72
CA ALA A 156 -8.37 -6.65 2.53
C ALA A 156 -7.03 -5.95 2.78
N TYR A 157 -7.05 -4.81 3.49
CA TYR A 157 -5.85 -4.05 3.80
C TYR A 157 -4.87 -4.85 4.66
N GLU A 158 -5.34 -5.46 5.76
CA GLU A 158 -4.47 -6.25 6.65
C GLU A 158 -3.91 -7.50 5.95
N SER A 159 -4.74 -8.20 5.17
CA SER A 159 -4.31 -9.38 4.40
C SER A 159 -3.23 -9.03 3.37
N GLU A 160 -3.45 -7.97 2.59
CA GLU A 160 -2.51 -7.51 1.56
C GLU A 160 -1.21 -6.98 2.18
N ARG A 161 -1.32 -6.14 3.20
CA ARG A 161 -0.17 -5.61 3.93
C ARG A 161 0.64 -6.73 4.57
N GLY A 162 -0.01 -7.73 5.16
CA GLY A 162 0.64 -8.91 5.73
C GLY A 162 1.45 -9.67 4.68
N SER A 163 0.87 -9.95 3.52
CA SER A 163 1.55 -10.62 2.40
C SER A 163 2.74 -9.81 1.87
N LEU A 164 2.57 -8.50 1.67
CA LEU A 164 3.63 -7.60 1.22
C LEU A 164 4.79 -7.54 2.21
N LEU A 165 4.50 -7.44 3.51
CA LEU A 165 5.51 -7.46 4.56
C LEU A 165 6.24 -8.81 4.63
N MET A 166 5.54 -9.92 4.40
CA MET A 166 6.16 -11.25 4.34
C MET A 166 7.14 -11.34 3.16
N MET A 167 6.73 -10.90 1.97
CA MET A 167 7.61 -10.84 0.80
C MET A 167 8.84 -9.95 1.04
N GLN A 168 8.64 -8.77 1.62
CA GLN A 168 9.75 -7.88 2.00
C GLN A 168 10.68 -8.56 3.01
N GLY A 169 10.14 -9.19 4.04
CA GLY A 169 10.90 -9.94 5.03
C GLY A 169 11.77 -11.03 4.41
N PHE A 170 11.22 -11.82 3.48
CA PHE A 170 12.00 -12.80 2.72
C PHE A 170 13.09 -12.15 1.88
N LEU A 171 12.79 -11.07 1.16
CA LEU A 171 13.78 -10.36 0.34
C LEU A 171 14.94 -9.83 1.20
N TYR A 172 14.67 -9.27 2.38
CA TYR A 172 15.73 -8.88 3.32
C TYR A 172 16.51 -10.09 3.83
N GLY A 173 15.82 -11.17 4.21
CA GLY A 173 16.45 -12.38 4.71
C GLY A 173 17.39 -13.01 3.67
N ILE A 174 16.93 -13.15 2.42
CA ILE A 174 17.72 -13.65 1.30
C ILE A 174 18.89 -12.70 1.00
N SER A 175 18.65 -11.39 0.98
CA SER A 175 19.71 -10.40 0.75
C SER A 175 20.81 -10.51 1.82
N ALA A 176 20.44 -10.60 3.10
CA ALA A 176 21.38 -10.78 4.19
C ALA A 176 22.16 -12.09 4.06
N LEU A 177 21.49 -13.20 3.73
CA LEU A 177 22.12 -14.50 3.49
C LEU A 177 23.15 -14.44 2.36
N VAL A 178 22.80 -13.79 1.24
CA VAL A 178 23.69 -13.63 0.08
C VAL A 178 24.91 -12.79 0.45
N VAL A 179 24.72 -11.66 1.13
CA VAL A 179 25.83 -10.80 1.58
C VAL A 179 26.76 -11.54 2.53
N VAL A 180 26.23 -12.24 3.54
CA VAL A 180 27.02 -13.05 4.48
C VAL A 180 27.81 -14.13 3.74
N SER A 181 27.14 -14.87 2.85
CA SER A 181 27.76 -15.95 2.07
C SER A 181 28.91 -15.43 1.22
N PHE A 182 28.67 -14.34 0.48
CA PHE A 182 29.67 -13.74 -0.40
C PHE A 182 30.89 -13.23 0.39
N LEU A 183 30.65 -12.47 1.46
CA LEU A 183 31.74 -11.95 2.30
C LEU A 183 32.52 -13.05 2.99
N THR A 184 31.87 -14.15 3.37
CA THR A 184 32.55 -15.33 3.93
C THR A 184 33.49 -15.95 2.91
N VAL A 185 33.00 -16.23 1.69
CA VAL A 185 33.83 -16.80 0.61
C VAL A 185 34.98 -15.85 0.25
N TRP A 186 34.70 -14.56 0.13
CA TRP A 186 35.69 -13.52 -0.14
C TRP A 186 36.79 -13.49 0.94
N THR A 187 36.41 -13.54 2.21
CA THR A 187 37.36 -13.55 3.33
C THR A 187 38.23 -14.81 3.32
N ILE A 188 37.63 -15.98 3.03
CA ILE A 188 38.35 -17.25 2.93
C ILE A 188 39.40 -17.20 1.81
N GLN A 189 39.05 -16.68 0.63
CA GLN A 189 39.97 -16.55 -0.49
C GLN A 189 41.18 -15.67 -0.17
N ARG A 190 41.03 -14.67 0.71
CA ARG A 190 42.10 -13.78 1.18
C ARG A 190 42.88 -14.28 2.41
N THR A 191 42.61 -15.49 2.91
CA THR A 191 43.25 -16.00 4.13
C THR A 191 44.78 -16.06 4.03
N ARG A 192 45.34 -16.38 2.85
CA ARG A 192 46.80 -16.39 2.63
C ARG A 192 47.41 -15.01 2.77
N ASP A 193 46.79 -13.99 2.16
CA ASP A 193 47.25 -12.60 2.25
C ASP A 193 47.20 -12.10 3.70
N ILE A 194 46.12 -12.44 4.41
CA ILE A 194 45.95 -12.14 5.84
C ILE A 194 47.03 -12.82 6.69
N ALA A 195 47.38 -14.07 6.38
CA ALA A 195 48.42 -14.82 7.08
C ALA A 195 49.81 -14.19 6.88
N VAL A 196 50.14 -13.74 5.66
CA VAL A 196 51.38 -13.01 5.36
C VAL A 196 51.43 -11.69 6.12
N LEU A 197 50.34 -10.91 6.14
CA LEU A 197 50.22 -9.67 6.92
C LEU A 197 50.45 -9.90 8.41
N ARG A 198 49.86 -10.97 8.98
CA ARG A 198 50.09 -11.35 10.38
C ARG A 198 51.53 -11.80 10.65
N ALA A 199 52.16 -12.52 9.71
CA ALA A 199 53.57 -12.92 9.81
C ALA A 199 54.54 -11.72 9.79
N LEU A 200 54.15 -10.63 9.12
CA LEU A 200 54.88 -9.35 9.12
C LEU A 200 54.63 -8.48 10.36
N GLY A 201 53.79 -8.94 11.31
CA GLY A 201 53.55 -8.25 12.58
C GLY A 201 52.26 -7.44 12.65
N ALA A 202 51.32 -7.59 11.71
CA ALA A 202 50.02 -6.91 11.80
C ALA A 202 49.15 -7.48 12.93
N ASP A 203 48.66 -6.60 13.80
CA ASP A 203 47.75 -6.98 14.87
C ASP A 203 46.39 -7.47 14.34
N ARG A 204 45.77 -8.40 15.06
CA ARG A 204 44.45 -8.98 14.70
C ARG A 204 43.36 -7.92 14.53
N GLY A 205 43.39 -6.86 15.33
CA GLY A 205 42.43 -5.75 15.24
C GLY A 205 42.57 -4.96 13.94
N TYR A 206 43.79 -4.80 13.42
CA TYR A 206 44.04 -4.14 12.14
C TYR A 206 43.42 -4.92 10.98
N VAL A 207 43.65 -6.24 10.92
CA VAL A 207 43.11 -7.13 9.88
C VAL A 207 41.57 -7.13 9.89
N VAL A 208 40.96 -7.21 11.09
CA VAL A 208 39.50 -7.18 11.23
C VAL A 208 38.92 -5.86 10.74
N ARG A 209 39.53 -4.74 11.14
CA ARG A 209 39.08 -3.40 10.74
C ARG A 209 39.21 -3.20 9.23
N ASP A 210 40.34 -3.59 8.64
CA ASP A 210 40.56 -3.52 7.18
C ASP A 210 39.50 -4.32 6.43
N SER A 211 39.25 -5.56 6.85
CA SER A 211 38.25 -6.43 6.23
C SER A 211 36.84 -5.85 6.30
N ILE A 212 36.44 -5.29 7.45
CA ILE A 212 35.13 -4.66 7.63
C ILE A 212 35.00 -3.40 6.78
N VAL A 213 36.04 -2.56 6.71
CA VAL A 213 36.01 -1.34 5.89
C VAL A 213 35.87 -1.68 4.41
N GLN A 214 36.61 -2.67 3.92
CA GLN A 214 36.49 -3.13 2.52
C GLN A 214 35.09 -3.69 2.24
N ALA A 215 34.57 -4.54 3.13
CA ALA A 215 33.21 -5.07 3.02
C ALA A 215 32.16 -3.93 3.03
N ALA A 216 32.33 -2.93 3.89
CA ALA A 216 31.44 -1.77 3.98
C ALA A 216 31.47 -0.93 2.69
N ILE A 217 32.63 -0.74 2.07
CA ILE A 217 32.74 -0.01 0.80
C ILE A 217 32.03 -0.77 -0.32
N VAL A 218 32.29 -2.07 -0.47
CA VAL A 218 31.66 -2.91 -1.48
C VAL A 218 30.15 -2.94 -1.29
N LEU A 219 29.69 -3.10 -0.04
CA LEU A 219 28.28 -3.08 0.30
C LEU A 219 27.64 -1.72 0.02
N ALA A 220 28.29 -0.61 0.39
CA ALA A 220 27.79 0.72 0.13
C ALA A 220 27.62 0.97 -1.38
N LEU A 221 28.60 0.58 -2.20
CA LEU A 221 28.50 0.68 -3.65
C LEU A 221 27.36 -0.18 -4.19
N GLY A 222 27.25 -1.44 -3.73
CA GLY A 222 26.17 -2.34 -4.14
C GLY A 222 24.79 -1.81 -3.78
N VAL A 223 24.63 -1.27 -2.56
CA VAL A 223 23.38 -0.68 -2.08
C VAL A 223 23.04 0.62 -2.83
N LEU A 224 24.03 1.45 -3.17
CA LEU A 224 23.82 2.66 -3.98
C LEU A 224 23.35 2.30 -5.40
N VAL A 225 24.02 1.35 -6.04
CA VAL A 225 23.64 0.89 -7.38
C VAL A 225 22.27 0.21 -7.36
N GLY A 226 22.05 -0.71 -6.43
CA GLY A 226 20.78 -1.42 -6.28
C GLY A 226 19.62 -0.48 -5.92
N GLY A 227 19.84 0.46 -5.01
CA GLY A 227 18.87 1.51 -4.67
C GLY A 227 18.56 2.43 -5.85
N GLY A 228 19.57 2.80 -6.64
CA GLY A 228 19.39 3.56 -7.87
C GLY A 228 18.57 2.80 -8.93
N LEU A 229 18.84 1.52 -9.12
CA LEU A 229 18.05 0.65 -10.00
C LEU A 229 16.61 0.48 -9.50
N GLY A 230 16.41 0.34 -8.18
CA GLY A 230 15.09 0.28 -7.57
C GLY A 230 14.30 1.58 -7.76
N LEU A 231 14.94 2.73 -7.59
CA LEU A 231 14.35 4.03 -7.88
C LEU A 231 13.94 4.14 -9.35
N LEU A 232 14.82 3.78 -10.27
CA LEU A 232 14.54 3.80 -11.72
C LEU A 232 13.37 2.88 -12.07
N GLY A 233 13.38 1.65 -11.55
CA GLY A 233 12.27 0.71 -11.73
C GLY A 233 10.95 1.26 -11.20
N GLY A 234 10.98 1.94 -10.05
CA GLY A 234 9.83 2.66 -9.53
C GLY A 234 9.34 3.74 -10.49
N LEU A 235 10.21 4.65 -10.94
CA LEU A 235 9.84 5.71 -11.88
C LEU A 235 9.19 5.16 -13.16
N LEU A 236 9.70 4.04 -13.69
CA LEU A 236 9.13 3.37 -14.85
C LEU A 236 7.77 2.70 -14.56
N ALA A 237 7.59 2.13 -13.37
CA ALA A 237 6.34 1.52 -12.97
C ALA A 237 5.24 2.57 -12.68
N GLY A 238 5.62 3.79 -12.30
CA GLY A 238 4.69 4.82 -11.83
C GLY A 238 3.75 5.34 -12.92
N SER A 239 4.09 5.11 -14.19
CA SER A 239 3.20 5.39 -15.32
C SER A 239 2.16 4.30 -15.58
N ALA A 240 2.32 3.11 -15.00
CA ALA A 240 1.46 1.95 -15.25
C ALA A 240 0.58 1.56 -14.05
N VAL A 241 1.05 1.83 -12.82
CA VAL A 241 0.32 1.46 -11.59
C VAL A 241 0.30 2.67 -10.65
N PRO A 242 -0.85 3.00 -10.04
CA PRO A 242 -0.94 4.07 -9.06
C PRO A 242 -0.20 3.65 -7.79
N PHE A 243 1.05 4.06 -7.64
CA PHE A 243 1.81 3.86 -6.41
C PHE A 243 2.65 5.11 -6.09
N GLN A 244 2.91 5.33 -4.81
CA GLN A 244 3.61 6.52 -4.35
C GLN A 244 5.09 6.24 -4.09
N LEU A 245 5.95 6.83 -4.92
CA LEU A 245 7.39 6.83 -4.70
C LEU A 245 7.76 7.94 -3.72
N SER A 246 8.39 7.58 -2.60
CA SER A 246 8.84 8.53 -1.58
C SER A 246 10.25 8.19 -1.13
N VAL A 247 10.95 9.17 -0.55
CA VAL A 247 12.28 8.96 0.03
C VAL A 247 12.24 7.85 1.09
N MET A 248 11.15 7.72 1.83
CA MET A 248 11.01 6.70 2.87
C MET A 248 10.77 5.31 2.29
N SER A 249 9.97 5.18 1.23
CA SER A 249 9.68 3.88 0.61
C SER A 249 10.89 3.26 -0.11
N VAL A 250 11.87 4.08 -0.51
CA VAL A 250 13.14 3.59 -1.10
C VAL A 250 14.28 3.59 -0.08
N GLY A 251 14.41 4.66 0.71
CA GLY A 251 15.52 4.86 1.64
C GLY A 251 15.52 3.87 2.79
N LEU A 252 14.35 3.50 3.32
CA LEU A 252 14.25 2.58 4.44
C LEU A 252 14.72 1.16 4.04
N PRO A 253 14.32 0.59 2.88
CA PRO A 253 14.91 -0.66 2.40
C PRO A 253 16.40 -0.61 2.12
N VAL A 254 16.89 0.44 1.47
CA VAL A 254 18.31 0.65 1.18
C VAL A 254 19.12 0.65 2.48
N LEU A 255 18.65 1.38 3.49
CA LEU A 255 19.26 1.41 4.81
C LEU A 255 19.18 0.04 5.51
N GLY A 256 18.05 -0.65 5.41
CA GLY A 256 17.85 -1.98 5.98
C GLY A 256 18.86 -2.99 5.44
N VAL A 257 19.04 -3.05 4.11
CA VAL A 257 20.04 -3.93 3.49
C VAL A 257 21.46 -3.55 3.89
N LEU A 258 21.78 -2.25 3.97
CA LEU A 258 23.09 -1.78 4.42
C LEU A 258 23.39 -2.23 5.85
N VAL A 259 22.46 -2.02 6.80
CA VAL A 259 22.63 -2.42 8.19
C VAL A 259 22.76 -3.93 8.32
N LEU A 260 21.88 -4.70 7.67
CA LEU A 260 21.91 -6.16 7.69
C LEU A 260 23.21 -6.71 7.10
N GLY A 261 23.66 -6.14 5.97
CA GLY A 261 24.91 -6.54 5.34
C GLY A 261 26.14 -6.23 6.18
N LEU A 262 26.17 -5.07 6.86
CA LEU A 262 27.26 -4.71 7.78
C LEU A 262 27.31 -5.65 8.98
N LEU A 263 26.15 -5.97 9.59
CA LEU A 263 26.05 -6.97 10.66
C LEU A 263 26.52 -8.35 10.19
N GLY A 264 26.13 -8.74 8.98
CA GLY A 264 26.58 -9.96 8.33
C GLY A 264 28.10 -10.01 8.09
N SER A 265 28.68 -8.90 7.65
CA SER A 265 30.13 -8.76 7.45
C SER A 265 30.91 -8.95 8.75
N LEU A 266 30.41 -8.36 9.85
CA LEU A 266 31.03 -8.46 11.16
C LEU A 266 31.07 -9.93 11.64
N LEU A 267 29.99 -10.67 11.40
CA LEU A 267 29.91 -12.09 11.73
C LEU A 267 30.90 -12.93 10.90
N ALA A 268 30.97 -12.70 9.59
CA ALA A 268 31.89 -13.40 8.70
C ALA A 268 33.36 -13.15 9.07
N VAL A 269 33.74 -11.88 9.28
CA VAL A 269 35.12 -11.48 9.63
C VAL A 269 35.52 -12.00 11.01
N ARG A 270 34.61 -11.96 12.00
CA ARG A 270 34.87 -12.54 13.32
C ARG A 270 35.18 -14.03 13.24
N ARG A 271 34.40 -14.79 12.48
CA ARG A 271 34.56 -16.24 12.34
C ARG A 271 35.88 -16.64 11.68
N VAL A 272 36.35 -15.88 10.69
CA VAL A 272 37.63 -16.19 10.02
C VAL A 272 38.82 -15.74 10.85
N SER A 273 38.71 -14.60 11.55
CA SER A 273 39.81 -14.06 12.36
C SER A 273 40.11 -14.87 13.62
N THR A 274 39.21 -15.77 14.03
CA THR A 274 39.45 -16.76 15.12
C THR A 274 40.25 -17.99 14.68
N VAL A 275 40.48 -18.18 13.38
CA VAL A 275 41.28 -19.31 12.88
C VAL A 275 42.77 -19.02 13.08
N ASP A 276 43.50 -20.00 13.60
CA ASP A 276 44.92 -19.91 13.94
C ASP A 276 45.78 -19.77 12.65
N PRO A 277 46.57 -18.69 12.50
CA PRO A 277 47.40 -18.47 11.33
C PRO A 277 48.47 -19.56 11.13
N MET A 278 48.87 -20.29 12.17
CA MET A 278 49.83 -21.41 12.07
C MET A 278 49.28 -22.55 11.19
N ILE A 279 47.98 -22.83 11.30
CA ILE A 279 47.30 -23.87 10.50
C ILE A 279 47.15 -23.43 9.04
N ALA A 280 46.98 -22.11 8.79
CA ALA A 280 46.77 -21.58 7.45
C ALA A 280 48.03 -21.56 6.57
N LEU A 281 49.22 -21.59 7.16
CA LEU A 281 50.51 -21.64 6.46
C LEU A 281 51.08 -23.07 6.33
N GLY A 282 50.35 -24.09 6.78
CA GLY A 282 50.80 -25.48 6.72
C GLY A 282 51.85 -25.84 7.77
N GLY A 283 51.93 -25.10 8.88
CA GLY A 283 52.70 -25.51 10.05
C GLY A 283 51.94 -26.62 10.78
N ASN A 284 52.51 -27.82 10.80
CA ASN A 284 52.08 -28.89 11.70
C ASN A 284 52.19 -28.48 13.17
#